data_AF-A0A820DL86-F1
#
_entry.id   AF-A0A820DL86-F1
#
_cell.length_a   1.000
_cell.length_b   1.000
_cell.length_c   1.000
_cell.angle_alpha   90.00
_cell.angle_beta   90.00
_cell.angle_gamma   90.00
#
_symmetry.space_group_name_H-M   'P 1'
#
loop_
_entity.id
_entity.type
_entity.pdbx_description
1 polymer ?
#
loop_
_entity_poly.entity_id
_entity_poly.type
_entity_poly.pdbx_seq_one_letter_code
_entity_poly.pdbx_strand_id
1 'polypeptide(L)' 'GSSEAIIAKFNYNAQENHELSITKNERRQLMDDSCLWWKVKQIDSDDTG' A
#
# COMPACT_ATOMS: atom_id res chain seq x y z
N GLY A 1 11.03 1.59 15.83
CA GLY A 1 10.50 2.41 14.75
C GLY A 1 9.14 1.87 14.39
N SER A 2 8.09 2.67 14.52
CA SER A 2 6.71 2.22 14.31
C SER A 2 6.45 2.09 12.82
N SER A 3 6.24 0.88 12.32
CA SER A 3 5.73 0.64 10.97
C SER A 3 4.25 1.02 10.93
N GLU A 4 3.89 2.03 10.15
CA GLU A 4 2.50 2.47 10.02
C GLU A 4 1.76 1.64 8.95
N ALA A 5 0.58 1.12 9.30
CA ALA A 5 -0.27 0.36 8.42
C ALA A 5 -1.48 1.20 8.01
N ILE A 6 -1.73 1.31 6.71
CA ILE A 6 -2.85 2.04 6.14
C ILE A 6 -3.85 1.08 5.49
N ILE A 7 -5.10 1.54 5.37
CA ILE A 7 -6.20 0.78 4.78
C ILE A 7 -6.76 1.56 3.61
N ALA A 8 -6.82 0.94 2.44
CA ALA A 8 -7.43 1.53 1.26
C ALA A 8 -8.94 1.72 1.48
N LYS A 9 -9.44 2.96 1.31
CA LYS A 9 -10.88 3.26 1.47
C LYS A 9 -11.71 2.88 0.26
N PHE A 10 -11.08 2.83 -0.91
CA PHE A 10 -11.70 2.58 -2.20
C PHE A 10 -10.83 1.65 -3.04
N ASN A 11 -11.46 1.02 -4.03
CA ASN A 11 -10.71 0.35 -5.07
C ASN A 11 -10.06 1.42 -5.96
N TYR A 12 -8.83 1.17 -6.38
CA TYR A 12 -8.14 1.99 -7.35
C TYR A 12 -7.35 1.06 -8.28
N ASN A 13 -7.52 1.27 -9.58
CA ASN A 13 -6.80 0.53 -10.59
C ASN A 13 -5.73 1.44 -11.18
N ALA A 14 -4.48 0.97 -11.18
CA ALA A 14 -3.37 1.69 -11.79
C ALA A 14 -3.68 2.01 -13.25
N GLN A 15 -3.51 3.27 -13.60
CA GLN A 15 -3.64 3.80 -14.95
C GLN A 15 -2.28 3.85 -15.67
N GLU A 16 -1.19 3.98 -14.91
CA GLU A 16 0.19 3.97 -15.40
C GLU A 16 1.06 2.89 -14.75
N ASN A 17 2.15 2.51 -15.40
CA ASN A 17 3.03 1.42 -14.96
C ASN A 17 3.75 1.67 -13.62
N HIS A 18 3.82 2.94 -13.19
CA HIS A 18 4.43 3.35 -11.93
C HIS A 18 3.41 3.43 -10.78
N GLU A 19 2.13 3.32 -11.10
CA GLU A 19 1.05 3.30 -10.12
C GLU A 19 0.77 1.87 -9.66
N LEU A 20 0.05 1.75 -8.54
CA LEU A 20 -0.21 0.47 -7.91
C LEU A 20 -1.72 0.29 -7.72
N SER A 21 -2.25 -0.82 -8.25
CA SER A 21 -3.65 -1.18 -8.05
C SER A 21 -3.89 -1.65 -6.61
N ILE A 22 -4.92 -1.10 -5.97
CA ILE A 22 -5.32 -1.41 -4.59
C ILE A 22 -6.80 -1.75 -4.52
N THR A 23 -7.14 -2.67 -3.63
CA THR A 23 -8.53 -3.05 -3.34
C THR A 23 -9.00 -2.34 -2.07
N LYS A 24 -10.28 -1.95 -2.00
CA LYS A 24 -10.90 -1.44 -0.78
C LYS A 24 -10.70 -2.42 0.36
N ASN A 25 -10.37 -1.90 1.54
CA ASN A 25 -10.01 -2.60 2.76
C ASN A 25 -8.68 -3.37 2.71
N GLU A 26 -7.90 -3.23 1.64
CA GLU A 26 -6.55 -3.78 1.59
C GLU A 26 -5.63 -3.04 2.54
N ARG A 27 -4.83 -3.81 3.31
CA ARG A 27 -3.82 -3.29 4.23
C ARG A 27 -2.48 -3.18 3.54
N ARG A 28 -1.81 -2.03 3.70
CA ARG A 28 -0.47 -1.76 3.17
C ARG A 28 0.39 -1.10 4.22
N GLN A 29 1.70 -1.28 4.11
CA GLN A 29 2.65 -0.59 4.97
C GLN A 29 3.05 0.73 4.31
N LEU A 30 2.88 1.83 5.03
CA LEU A 30 3.33 3.15 4.57
C LEU A 30 4.85 3.23 4.66
N MET A 31 5.49 3.60 3.55
CA MET A 31 6.94 3.76 3.46
C MET A 31 7.34 5.24 3.41
N ASP A 32 6.61 6.05 2.63
CA ASP A 32 6.88 7.47 2.45
C ASP A 32 5.60 8.20 1.99
N ASP A 33 5.20 9.23 2.71
CA ASP A 33 4.05 10.10 2.44
C ASP A 33 4.43 11.57 2.19
N SER A 34 5.72 11.86 1.98
CA SER A 34 6.25 13.22 1.83
C SER A 34 5.77 13.95 0.56
N CYS A 35 5.19 13.23 -0.39
CA CYS A 35 4.74 13.71 -1.68
C CYS A 35 3.25 13.37 -1.90
N LEU A 36 2.65 13.92 -2.96
CA LEU A 36 1.24 13.67 -3.31
C LEU A 36 0.92 12.18 -3.51
N TRP A 37 1.88 11.42 -4.03
CA TRP A 37 1.79 9.97 -4.21
C TRP A 37 2.63 9.27 -3.16
N TRP A 38 1.98 8.44 -2.35
CA TRP A 38 2.63 7.72 -1.28
C TRP A 38 3.30 6.46 -1.80
N LYS A 39 4.49 6.18 -1.27
CA LYS A 39 5.15 4.90 -1.46
C LYS A 39 4.65 3.95 -0.38
N VAL A 40 4.16 2.80 -0.81
CA VAL A 40 3.63 1.75 0.07
C VAL A 40 4.21 0.40 -0.31
N LYS A 41 4.32 -0.51 0.66
CA LYS A 41 4.73 -1.89 0.43
C LYS A 41 3.57 -2.84 0.73
N GLN A 42 3.47 -3.94 -0.02
CA GLN A 42 2.65 -5.06 0.42
C GLN A 42 3.19 -5.57 1.74
N ILE A 43 2.26 -5.78 2.67
CA ILE A 43 2.54 -6.56 3.86
C ILE A 43 2.43 -7.99 3.38
N ASP A 44 3.54 -8.54 2.86
CA ASP A 44 3.65 -9.99 2.76
C ASP A 44 3.48 -10.51 4.18
N SER A 45 2.38 -11.23 4.43
CA SER A 45 2.26 -12.05 5.61
C SER A 45 3.41 -13.04 5.53
N ASP A 46 4.46 -12.76 6.29
CA ASP A 46 5.64 -13.59 6.50
C ASP A 46 5.22 -15.07 6.54
N ASP A 47 5.74 -15.82 5.56
CA ASP A 47 6.13 -17.22 5.62
C ASP A 47 5.34 -18.11 6.61
N THR A 48 4.38 -18.88 6.09
CA THR A 48 4.09 -20.18 6.70
C THR A 48 4.61 -21.23 5.73
N GLY A 49 5.83 -21.71 6.02
CA GLY A 49 6.37 -22.96 5.46
C GLY A 49 5.52 -24.19 5.79
#